data_AF-B0LGU4-F1
#
_entry.id   AF-B0LGU4-F1
#
_cell.length_a   1.000
_cell.length_b   1.000
_cell.length_c   1.000
_cell.angle_alpha   90.00
_cell.angle_beta   90.00
_cell.angle_gamma   90.00
#
_symmetry.space_group_name_H-M   'P 1'
#
loop_
_entity.id
_entity.type
_entity.pdbx_description
1 polymer ?
#
loop_
_entity_poly.entity_id
_entity_poly.type
_entity_poly.pdbx_seq_one_letter_code
_entity_poly.pdbx_strand_id
1 'polypeptide(L)'
;LFVSAASYDDNEFSRKSRAYSELAEKTYDAGEYDVSAEYARLAEDFAQKSSVYIKETMARTTAEDAMNAARTRHAWAKNERIDRAYPTEYLLASEAIKTGGLAFDSKQYDVALTWARKALDALKNVKPESQLLAKAAKEEAARKAAEARKLEEQRIAAQKAQEERKRAEEEAARKAAEARKLEEQRIAAQKAQEERKRAEEEAARKAAEEAARKAEELEKGRVLPAQYKVTTWSIDRECFWNIAKNPAVYGNPFLWKKLYEANKDKIPQSKNPNWVEPETVLVIPSL
;
A
#
# COMPACT_ATOMS: atom_id res chain seq x y z
N LEU A 1 33.17 54.59 29.07
CA LEU A 1 33.97 55.82 28.93
C LEU A 1 35.36 55.38 28.48
N PHE A 2 35.70 55.59 27.21
CA PHE A 2 37.02 55.23 26.68
C PHE A 2 38.04 56.25 27.16
N VAL A 3 38.83 55.88 28.16
CA VAL A 3 40.01 56.63 28.59
C VAL A 3 41.07 56.42 27.50
N SER A 4 41.31 57.42 26.65
CA SER A 4 42.25 57.32 25.52
C SER A 4 43.68 57.10 26.02
N ALA A 5 44.52 56.38 25.26
CA ALA A 5 45.93 56.15 25.63
C ALA A 5 46.67 57.44 26.05
N ALA A 6 46.34 58.58 25.41
CA ALA A 6 46.90 59.90 25.72
C ALA A 6 46.68 60.38 27.17
N SER A 7 45.68 59.88 27.90
CA SER A 7 45.46 60.29 29.30
C SER A 7 46.29 59.50 30.30
N TYR A 8 46.80 58.32 29.94
CA TYR A 8 47.72 57.57 30.80
C TYR A 8 49.16 58.11 30.69
N ASP A 9 49.51 58.62 29.52
CA ASP A 9 50.79 59.28 29.23
C ASP A 9 50.93 60.68 29.87
N ASP A 10 49.83 61.27 30.35
CA ASP A 10 49.84 62.51 31.14
C ASP A 10 49.65 62.25 32.65
N ASN A 11 50.50 61.38 33.20
CA ASN A 11 50.55 61.14 34.64
C ASN A 11 51.61 62.02 35.32
N GLU A 12 51.58 62.05 36.66
CA GLU A 12 52.50 62.86 37.48
C GLU A 12 53.97 62.53 37.19
N PHE A 13 54.31 61.26 36.97
CA PHE A 13 55.66 60.82 36.68
C PHE A 13 56.10 61.24 35.27
N SER A 14 55.21 61.19 34.27
CA SER A 14 55.51 61.70 32.91
C SER A 14 55.72 63.21 32.90
N ARG A 15 54.97 63.96 33.73
CA ARG A 15 55.21 65.41 33.91
C ARG A 15 56.56 65.69 34.58
N LYS A 16 56.91 64.96 35.65
CA LYS A 16 58.21 65.12 36.33
C LYS A 16 59.38 64.72 35.43
N SER A 17 59.25 63.64 34.66
CA SER A 17 60.27 63.20 33.71
C SER A 17 60.56 64.29 32.68
N ARG A 18 59.51 64.85 32.04
CA ARG A 18 59.65 65.99 31.10
C ARG A 18 60.31 67.21 31.76
N ALA A 19 59.88 67.59 32.95
CA ALA A 19 60.44 68.73 33.68
C ALA A 19 61.93 68.55 34.00
N TYR A 20 62.36 67.35 34.41
CA TYR A 20 63.79 67.07 34.65
C TYR A 20 64.59 66.97 33.36
N SER A 21 64.02 66.48 32.26
CA SER A 21 64.66 66.53 30.94
C SER A 21 64.91 67.97 30.50
N GLU A 22 63.93 68.87 30.66
CA GLU A 22 64.08 70.30 30.36
C GLU A 22 65.16 70.96 31.24
N LEU A 23 65.23 70.59 32.53
CA LEU A 23 66.28 71.08 33.43
C LEU A 23 67.67 70.56 33.04
N ALA A 24 67.77 69.29 32.63
CA ALA A 24 69.02 68.68 32.18
C ALA A 24 69.55 69.36 30.90
N GLU A 25 68.66 69.66 29.95
CA GLU A 25 68.99 70.39 28.72
C GLU A 25 69.47 71.81 29.06
N LYS A 26 68.74 72.52 29.92
CA LYS A 26 69.11 73.87 30.33
C LYS A 26 70.47 73.94 31.04
N THR A 27 70.79 72.99 31.92
CA THR A 27 72.09 72.98 32.61
C THR A 27 73.22 72.49 31.72
N TYR A 28 72.92 71.61 30.75
CA TYR A 28 73.87 71.21 29.71
C TYR A 28 74.32 72.41 28.88
N ASP A 29 73.35 73.21 28.40
CA ASP A 29 73.60 74.41 27.60
C ASP A 29 74.34 75.50 28.39
N ALA A 30 74.18 75.52 29.72
CA ALA A 30 74.91 76.40 30.62
C ALA A 30 76.35 75.92 30.93
N GLY A 31 76.75 74.73 30.46
CA GLY A 31 78.06 74.12 30.72
C GLY A 31 78.18 73.40 32.07
N GLU A 32 77.08 73.27 32.82
CA GLU A 32 77.03 72.56 34.11
C GLU A 32 76.78 71.06 33.88
N TYR A 33 77.73 70.37 33.26
CA TYR A 33 77.56 68.99 32.81
C TYR A 33 77.26 67.99 33.93
N ASP A 34 77.88 68.14 35.11
CA ASP A 34 77.63 67.26 36.26
C ASP A 34 76.18 67.38 36.77
N VAL A 35 75.65 68.60 36.81
CA VAL A 35 74.27 68.89 37.22
C VAL A 35 73.28 68.39 36.15
N SER A 36 73.62 68.57 34.87
CA SER A 36 72.87 68.00 33.75
C SER A 36 72.75 66.48 33.83
N ALA A 37 73.84 65.78 34.15
CA ALA A 37 73.85 64.33 34.29
C ALA A 37 72.92 63.85 35.42
N GLU A 38 72.89 64.54 36.56
CA GLU A 38 71.95 64.22 37.65
C GLU A 38 70.49 64.46 37.28
N TYR A 39 70.17 65.56 36.58
CA TYR A 39 68.82 65.81 36.09
C TYR A 39 68.39 64.80 35.03
N ALA A 40 69.28 64.38 34.14
CA ALA A 40 69.02 63.33 33.18
C ALA A 40 68.68 62.00 33.89
N ARG A 41 69.43 61.64 34.94
CA ARG A 41 69.16 60.45 35.76
C ARG A 41 67.80 60.52 36.46
N LEU A 42 67.45 61.67 37.03
CA LEU A 42 66.12 61.88 37.62
C LEU A 42 65.00 61.77 36.56
N ALA A 43 65.21 62.32 35.37
CA ALA A 43 64.27 62.21 34.27
C ALA A 43 64.04 60.75 33.86
N GLU A 44 65.10 59.94 33.82
CA GLU A 44 65.04 58.50 33.55
C GLU A 44 64.30 57.74 34.66
N ASP A 45 64.62 57.99 35.94
CA ASP A 45 63.92 57.38 37.08
C ASP A 45 62.41 57.65 37.03
N PHE A 46 62.00 58.88 36.68
CA PHE A 46 60.60 59.24 36.53
C PHE A 46 59.95 58.66 35.27
N ALA A 47 60.69 58.51 34.16
CA ALA A 47 60.21 57.82 32.97
C ALA A 47 59.92 56.34 33.27
N GLN A 48 60.80 55.66 34.01
CA GLN A 48 60.59 54.28 34.45
C GLN A 48 59.36 54.15 35.36
N LYS A 49 59.22 55.05 36.35
CA LYS A 49 58.01 55.10 37.22
C LYS A 49 56.72 55.32 36.42
N SER A 50 56.76 56.20 35.42
CA SER A 50 55.63 56.42 34.50
C SER A 50 55.27 55.14 33.75
N SER A 51 56.25 54.43 33.19
CA SER A 51 56.03 53.18 32.45
C SER A 51 55.36 52.10 33.31
N VAL A 52 55.84 51.92 34.55
CA VAL A 52 55.24 50.98 35.51
C VAL A 52 53.81 51.39 35.86
N TYR A 53 53.57 52.67 36.12
CA TYR A 53 52.24 53.20 36.42
C TYR A 53 51.24 52.97 35.27
N ILE A 54 51.64 53.27 34.04
CA ILE A 54 50.82 53.06 32.85
C ILE A 54 50.47 51.58 32.71
N LYS A 55 51.47 50.69 32.82
CA LYS A 55 51.27 49.25 32.72
C LYS A 55 50.29 48.72 33.77
N GLU A 56 50.47 49.10 35.04
CA GLU A 56 49.57 48.68 36.12
C GLU A 56 48.15 49.22 35.90
N THR A 57 48.02 50.48 35.50
CA THR A 57 46.72 51.11 35.27
C THR A 57 45.99 50.44 34.10
N MET A 58 46.67 50.17 33.00
CA MET A 58 46.11 49.46 31.85
C MET A 58 45.70 48.02 32.20
N ALA A 59 46.54 47.31 32.96
CA ALA A 59 46.22 45.96 33.41
C ALA A 59 44.97 45.96 34.32
N ARG A 60 44.90 46.91 35.25
CA ARG A 60 43.74 47.12 36.12
C ARG A 60 42.47 47.36 35.33
N THR A 61 42.45 48.34 34.41
CA THR A 61 41.23 48.65 33.64
C THR A 61 40.80 47.50 32.75
N THR A 62 41.75 46.82 32.11
CA THR A 62 41.47 45.64 31.28
C THR A 62 40.86 44.50 32.10
N ALA A 63 41.42 44.22 33.28
CA ALA A 63 40.90 43.20 34.18
C ALA A 63 39.52 43.60 34.75
N GLU A 64 39.31 44.87 35.09
CA GLU A 64 38.05 45.41 35.59
C GLU A 64 36.93 45.25 34.55
N ASP A 65 37.18 45.67 33.31
CA ASP A 65 36.23 45.54 32.20
C ASP A 65 35.86 44.08 31.95
N ALA A 66 36.87 43.19 31.93
CA ALA A 66 36.64 41.76 31.74
C ALA A 66 35.84 41.13 32.89
N MET A 67 36.16 41.48 34.15
CA MET A 67 35.42 41.02 35.33
C MET A 67 33.98 41.52 35.33
N ASN A 68 33.74 42.78 34.91
CA ASN A 68 32.40 43.34 34.78
C ASN A 68 31.59 42.65 33.68
N ALA A 69 32.20 42.36 32.53
CA ALA A 69 31.58 41.56 31.49
C ALA A 69 31.21 40.15 32.00
N ALA A 70 32.12 39.49 32.72
CA ALA A 70 31.89 38.17 33.30
C ALA A 70 30.72 38.18 34.31
N ARG A 71 30.69 39.14 35.24
CA ARG A 71 29.58 39.31 36.21
C ARG A 71 28.26 39.58 35.51
N THR A 72 28.25 40.44 34.49
CA THR A 72 27.04 40.74 33.70
C THR A 72 26.52 39.48 33.01
N ARG A 73 27.41 38.71 32.38
CA ARG A 73 27.05 37.44 31.73
C ARG A 73 26.53 36.41 32.72
N HIS A 74 27.10 36.34 33.92
CA HIS A 74 26.67 35.45 34.99
C HIS A 74 25.30 35.84 35.57
N ALA A 75 25.04 37.14 35.76
CA ALA A 75 23.74 37.65 36.17
C ALA A 75 22.65 37.33 35.13
N TRP A 76 22.95 37.54 33.85
CA TRP A 76 22.09 37.07 32.75
C TRP A 76 21.83 35.56 32.86
N ALA A 77 22.87 34.75 33.11
CA ALA A 77 22.76 33.30 33.18
C ALA A 77 21.83 32.86 34.32
N LYS A 78 21.87 33.55 35.47
CA LYS A 78 20.95 33.28 36.57
C LYS A 78 19.51 33.62 36.21
N ASN A 79 19.28 34.76 35.56
CA ASN A 79 17.93 35.18 35.14
C ASN A 79 17.32 34.22 34.12
N GLU A 80 18.13 33.71 33.19
CA GLU A 80 17.71 32.73 32.17
C GLU A 80 17.68 31.28 32.68
N ARG A 81 17.84 31.06 33.99
CA ARG A 81 17.83 29.76 34.66
C ARG A 81 18.88 28.78 34.14
N ILE A 82 20.02 29.29 33.68
CA ILE A 82 21.16 28.48 33.24
C ILE A 82 21.73 27.65 34.40
N ASP A 83 21.60 28.10 35.64
CA ASP A 83 21.98 27.34 36.83
C ASP A 83 21.24 25.99 36.96
N ARG A 84 20.07 25.86 36.35
CA ARG A 84 19.31 24.60 36.29
C ARG A 84 19.59 23.80 35.02
N ALA A 85 19.65 24.48 33.89
CA ALA A 85 19.84 23.85 32.58
C ALA A 85 21.29 23.37 32.35
N TYR A 86 22.27 24.10 32.89
CA TYR A 86 23.71 23.89 32.74
C TYR A 86 24.42 24.14 34.09
N PRO A 87 24.16 23.30 35.10
CA PRO A 87 24.63 23.54 36.47
C PRO A 87 26.15 23.55 36.58
N THR A 88 26.84 22.72 35.80
CA THR A 88 28.31 22.61 35.79
C THR A 88 28.94 23.90 35.24
N GLU A 89 28.46 24.37 34.09
CA GLU A 89 28.95 25.58 33.42
C GLU A 89 28.67 26.83 34.27
N TYR A 90 27.49 26.89 34.89
CA TYR A 90 27.14 27.97 35.81
C TYR A 90 28.03 27.97 37.06
N LEU A 91 28.33 26.80 37.63
CA LEU A 91 29.24 26.67 38.78
C LEU A 91 30.66 27.10 38.42
N LEU A 92 31.21 26.59 37.30
CA LEU A 92 32.54 26.96 36.80
C LEU A 92 32.67 28.48 36.62
N ALA A 93 31.66 29.12 36.05
CA ALA A 93 31.64 30.58 35.90
C ALA A 93 31.59 31.31 37.25
N SER A 94 30.80 30.79 38.20
CA SER A 94 30.69 31.35 39.56
C SER A 94 32.02 31.30 40.30
N GLU A 95 32.71 30.16 40.25
CA GLU A 95 34.03 29.95 40.87
C GLU A 95 35.11 30.81 40.23
N ALA A 96 35.09 30.91 38.89
CA ALA A 96 36.01 31.75 38.15
C ALA A 96 35.84 33.24 38.49
N ILE A 97 34.60 33.74 38.59
CA ILE A 97 34.34 35.13 39.03
C ILE A 97 34.81 35.34 40.48
N LYS A 98 34.55 34.40 41.39
CA LYS A 98 35.00 34.49 42.78
C LYS A 98 36.53 34.57 42.86
N THR A 99 37.22 33.66 42.17
CA THR A 99 38.69 33.56 42.19
C THR A 99 39.33 34.77 41.50
N GLY A 100 38.75 35.21 40.38
CA GLY A 100 39.18 36.43 39.68
C GLY A 100 39.00 37.69 40.53
N GLY A 101 37.93 37.78 41.34
CA GLY A 101 37.72 38.88 42.28
C GLY A 101 38.82 38.95 43.35
N LEU A 102 39.14 37.82 43.97
CA LEU A 102 40.23 37.76 44.96
C LEU A 102 41.60 38.15 44.36
N ALA A 103 41.86 37.73 43.12
CA ALA A 103 43.07 38.12 42.39
C ALA A 103 43.09 39.63 42.09
N PHE A 104 41.95 40.21 41.70
CA PHE A 104 41.80 41.64 41.43
C PHE A 104 42.05 42.47 42.70
N ASP A 105 41.46 42.07 43.83
CA ASP A 105 41.64 42.73 45.14
C ASP A 105 43.10 42.67 45.60
N SER A 106 43.81 41.59 45.22
CA SER A 106 45.24 41.41 45.46
C SER A 106 46.15 42.10 44.44
N LYS A 107 45.59 42.95 43.55
CA LYS A 107 46.27 43.62 42.42
C LYS A 107 46.94 42.71 41.40
N GLN A 108 46.58 41.42 41.38
CA GLN A 108 47.04 40.46 40.38
C GLN A 108 46.16 40.53 39.12
N TYR A 109 46.23 41.65 38.41
CA TYR A 109 45.29 41.97 37.32
C TYR A 109 45.34 40.97 36.14
N ASP A 110 46.52 40.43 35.81
CA ASP A 110 46.66 39.42 34.75
C ASP A 110 45.95 38.09 35.11
N VAL A 111 46.01 37.72 36.40
CA VAL A 111 45.33 36.53 36.93
C VAL A 111 43.82 36.76 36.94
N ALA A 112 43.37 37.94 37.37
CA ALA A 112 41.95 38.33 37.33
C ALA A 112 41.38 38.29 35.91
N LEU A 113 42.10 38.84 34.93
CA LEU A 113 41.72 38.81 33.51
C LEU A 113 41.59 37.37 32.99
N THR A 114 42.51 36.49 33.37
CA THR A 114 42.48 35.08 32.96
C THR A 114 41.23 34.38 33.50
N TRP A 115 40.89 34.61 34.78
CA TRP A 115 39.69 34.03 35.38
C TRP A 115 38.39 34.62 34.83
N ALA A 116 38.35 35.92 34.54
CA ALA A 116 37.21 36.55 33.86
C ALA A 116 36.92 35.88 32.51
N ARG A 117 37.96 35.61 31.73
CA ARG A 117 37.85 34.90 30.44
C ARG A 117 37.33 33.47 30.60
N LYS A 118 37.80 32.73 31.62
CA LYS A 118 37.28 31.39 31.94
C LYS A 118 35.78 31.41 32.25
N ALA A 119 35.30 32.40 33.01
CA ALA A 119 33.88 32.54 33.30
C ALA A 119 33.05 32.82 32.03
N LEU A 120 33.54 33.70 31.15
CA LEU A 120 32.88 33.99 29.88
C LEU A 120 32.85 32.78 28.94
N ASP A 121 33.94 32.01 28.88
CA ASP A 121 34.04 30.83 28.04
C ASP A 121 33.10 29.70 28.50
N ALA A 122 33.03 29.46 29.81
CA ALA A 122 32.09 28.50 30.40
C ALA A 122 30.63 28.81 30.02
N LEU A 123 30.27 30.09 29.92
CA LEU A 123 28.91 30.53 29.58
C LEU A 123 28.72 30.85 28.09
N LYS A 124 29.67 30.53 27.20
CA LYS A 124 29.60 30.96 25.79
C LYS A 124 28.50 30.26 24.98
N ASN A 125 28.31 28.96 25.21
CA ASN A 125 27.43 28.11 24.38
C ASN A 125 26.12 27.71 25.08
N VAL A 126 25.87 28.22 26.29
CA VAL A 126 24.66 27.90 27.07
C VAL A 126 23.43 28.59 26.47
N LYS A 127 22.30 27.88 26.52
CA LYS A 127 21.01 28.37 26.03
C LYS A 127 20.00 28.48 27.17
N PRO A 128 19.10 29.47 27.16
CA PRO A 128 18.03 29.55 28.17
C PRO A 128 17.21 28.27 28.25
N GLU A 129 16.79 27.90 29.47
CA GLU A 129 15.91 26.73 29.71
C GLU A 129 14.63 26.83 28.86
N SER A 130 14.05 28.03 28.76
CA SER A 130 12.87 28.32 27.94
C SER A 130 13.05 27.95 26.47
N GLN A 131 14.24 28.17 25.91
CA GLN A 131 14.54 27.86 24.52
C GLN A 131 14.69 26.34 24.30
N LEU A 132 15.30 25.63 25.26
CA LEU A 132 15.41 24.18 25.23
C LEU A 132 14.03 23.52 25.30
N LEU A 133 13.19 23.99 26.23
CA LEU A 133 11.81 23.52 26.40
C LEU A 133 10.95 23.82 25.16
N ALA A 134 11.07 25.02 24.59
CA ALA A 134 10.35 25.37 23.36
C ALA A 134 10.76 24.49 22.18
N LYS A 135 12.05 24.14 22.06
CA LYS A 135 12.53 23.21 21.04
C LYS A 135 11.95 21.81 21.26
N ALA A 136 12.03 21.29 22.48
CA ALA A 136 11.48 19.98 22.83
C ALA A 136 9.96 19.91 22.58
N ALA A 137 9.20 20.94 22.98
CA ALA A 137 7.76 21.03 22.73
C ALA A 137 7.42 21.06 21.24
N LYS A 138 8.20 21.79 20.42
CA LYS A 138 8.02 21.78 18.95
C LYS A 138 8.30 20.40 18.35
N GLU A 139 9.34 19.72 18.81
CA GLU A 139 9.68 18.37 18.35
C GLU A 139 8.61 17.36 18.76
N GLU A 140 8.09 17.43 19.99
CA GLU A 140 7.00 16.59 20.46
C GLU A 140 5.70 16.85 19.68
N ALA A 141 5.34 18.11 19.46
CA ALA A 141 4.17 18.48 18.65
C ALA A 141 4.30 17.96 17.21
N ALA A 142 5.48 18.06 16.60
CA ALA A 142 5.74 17.53 15.27
C ALA A 142 5.62 16.00 15.23
N ARG A 143 6.10 15.28 16.26
CA ARG A 143 5.93 13.82 16.38
C ARG A 143 4.46 13.43 16.49
N LYS A 144 3.70 14.09 17.37
CA LYS A 144 2.26 13.85 17.53
C LYS A 144 1.49 14.14 16.25
N ALA A 145 1.83 15.23 15.55
CA ALA A 145 1.21 15.57 14.27
C ALA A 145 1.54 14.53 13.19
N ALA A 146 2.77 14.01 13.15
CA ALA A 146 3.15 12.94 12.21
C ALA A 146 2.43 11.62 12.52
N GLU A 147 2.30 11.26 13.78
CA GLU A 147 1.54 10.09 14.23
C GLU A 147 0.05 10.21 13.89
N ALA A 148 -0.56 11.36 14.16
CA ALA A 148 -1.95 11.62 13.79
C ALA A 148 -2.19 11.55 12.28
N ARG A 149 -1.25 12.04 11.46
CA ARG A 149 -1.31 11.92 9.99
C ARG A 149 -1.25 10.46 9.54
N LYS A 150 -0.35 9.66 10.12
CA LYS A 150 -0.26 8.22 9.83
C LYS A 150 -1.53 7.48 10.23
N LEU A 151 -2.10 7.79 11.39
CA LEU A 151 -3.33 7.18 11.85
C LEU A 151 -4.51 7.55 10.94
N GLU A 152 -4.59 8.80 10.49
CA GLU A 152 -5.62 9.25 9.56
C GLU A 152 -5.47 8.58 8.19
N GLU A 153 -4.25 8.46 7.67
CA GLU A 153 -3.96 7.73 6.44
C GLU A 153 -4.38 6.26 6.54
N GLN A 154 -4.05 5.59 7.65
CA GLN A 154 -4.48 4.23 7.93
C GLN A 154 -6.00 4.11 8.03
N ARG A 155 -6.68 5.08 8.66
CA ARG A 155 -8.14 5.13 8.75
C ARG A 155 -8.77 5.25 7.37
N ILE A 156 -8.27 6.15 6.54
CA ILE A 156 -8.73 6.33 5.15
C ILE A 156 -8.49 5.05 4.34
N ALA A 157 -7.31 4.42 4.48
CA ALA A 157 -6.99 3.16 3.80
C ALA A 157 -7.93 2.02 4.26
N ALA A 158 -8.19 1.91 5.55
CA ALA A 158 -9.11 0.92 6.12
C ALA A 158 -10.55 1.14 5.63
N GLN A 159 -11.01 2.39 5.56
CA GLN A 159 -12.32 2.72 5.02
C GLN A 159 -12.45 2.35 3.54
N LYS A 160 -11.44 2.67 2.71
CA LYS A 160 -11.41 2.27 1.30
C LYS A 160 -11.43 0.75 1.13
N ALA A 161 -10.62 0.03 1.92
CA ALA A 161 -10.60 -1.44 1.90
C ALA A 161 -11.93 -2.05 2.34
N GLN A 162 -12.62 -1.46 3.32
CA GLN A 162 -13.97 -1.89 3.71
C GLN A 162 -14.99 -1.64 2.59
N GLU A 163 -14.92 -0.50 1.91
CA GLU A 163 -15.82 -0.19 0.79
C GLU A 163 -15.58 -1.13 -0.39
N GLU A 164 -14.34 -1.43 -0.73
CA GLU A 164 -13.99 -2.39 -1.79
C GLU A 164 -14.49 -3.80 -1.46
N ARG A 165 -14.34 -4.24 -0.20
CA ARG A 165 -14.90 -5.52 0.26
C ARG A 165 -16.42 -5.57 0.12
N LYS A 166 -17.13 -4.51 0.50
CA LYS A 166 -18.58 -4.42 0.33
C LYS A 166 -18.98 -4.51 -1.15
N ARG A 167 -18.28 -3.79 -2.03
CA ARG A 167 -18.53 -3.86 -3.49
C ARG A 167 -18.28 -5.26 -4.04
N ALA A 168 -17.20 -5.92 -3.62
CA ALA A 168 -16.89 -7.29 -4.02
C ALA A 168 -17.94 -8.29 -3.51
N GLU A 169 -18.43 -8.12 -2.29
CA GLU A 169 -19.50 -8.93 -1.70
C GLU A 169 -20.83 -8.73 -2.45
N GLU A 170 -21.21 -7.49 -2.75
CA GLU A 170 -22.40 -7.17 -3.54
C GLU A 170 -22.32 -7.76 -4.96
N GLU A 171 -21.15 -7.68 -5.60
CA GLU A 171 -20.92 -8.28 -6.92
C GLU A 171 -21.01 -9.81 -6.86
N ALA A 172 -20.38 -10.44 -5.85
CA ALA A 172 -20.45 -11.88 -5.64
C ALA A 172 -21.89 -12.34 -5.37
N ALA A 173 -22.65 -11.58 -4.58
CA ALA A 173 -24.06 -11.85 -4.32
C ALA A 173 -24.92 -11.74 -5.59
N ARG A 174 -24.66 -10.72 -6.43
CA ARG A 174 -25.33 -10.58 -7.75
C ARG A 174 -25.05 -11.77 -8.66
N LYS A 175 -23.77 -12.16 -8.81
CA LYS A 175 -23.37 -13.33 -9.61
C LYS A 175 -23.98 -14.62 -9.06
N ALA A 176 -24.00 -14.79 -7.75
CA ALA A 176 -24.63 -15.96 -7.12
C ALA A 176 -26.14 -15.99 -7.35
N ALA A 177 -26.82 -14.84 -7.28
CA ALA A 177 -28.25 -14.74 -7.56
C ALA A 177 -28.56 -15.03 -9.04
N GLU A 178 -27.73 -14.53 -9.97
CA GLU A 178 -27.85 -14.83 -11.40
C GLU A 178 -27.62 -16.31 -11.70
N ALA A 179 -26.58 -16.92 -11.12
CA ALA A 179 -26.32 -18.36 -11.24
C ALA A 179 -27.49 -19.21 -10.70
N ARG A 180 -28.10 -18.81 -9.58
CA ARG A 180 -29.30 -19.48 -9.05
C ARG A 180 -30.49 -19.39 -10.01
N LYS A 181 -30.72 -18.22 -10.61
CA LYS A 181 -31.78 -18.04 -11.62
C LYS A 181 -31.53 -18.89 -12.87
N LEU A 182 -30.29 -18.94 -13.34
CA LEU A 182 -29.92 -19.74 -14.50
C LEU A 182 -30.12 -21.24 -14.22
N GLU A 183 -29.74 -21.70 -13.02
CA GLU A 183 -29.94 -23.09 -12.61
C GLU A 183 -31.42 -23.42 -12.47
N GLU A 184 -32.23 -22.53 -11.91
CA GLU A 184 -33.69 -22.68 -11.85
C GLU A 184 -34.32 -22.78 -13.25
N GLN A 185 -33.89 -21.93 -14.18
CA GLN A 185 -34.29 -22.00 -15.59
C GLN A 185 -33.86 -23.30 -16.26
N ARG A 186 -32.65 -23.78 -15.99
CA ARG A 186 -32.14 -25.06 -16.51
C ARG A 186 -33.00 -26.22 -16.02
N ILE A 187 -33.32 -26.26 -14.72
CA ILE A 187 -34.18 -27.27 -14.12
C ILE A 187 -35.59 -27.19 -14.73
N ALA A 188 -36.16 -26.00 -14.90
CA ALA A 188 -37.46 -25.82 -15.53
C ALA A 188 -37.48 -26.27 -16.99
N ALA A 189 -36.43 -25.96 -17.77
CA ALA A 189 -36.28 -26.39 -19.14
C ALA A 189 -36.14 -27.92 -19.25
N GLN A 190 -35.38 -28.56 -18.36
CA GLN A 190 -35.26 -30.02 -18.29
C GLN A 190 -36.62 -30.68 -18.00
N LYS A 191 -37.37 -30.16 -17.01
CA LYS A 191 -38.72 -30.64 -16.71
C LYS A 191 -39.67 -30.50 -17.91
N ALA A 192 -39.64 -29.35 -18.58
CA ALA A 192 -40.46 -29.12 -19.78
C ALA A 192 -40.08 -30.04 -20.95
N GLN A 193 -38.79 -30.35 -21.13
CA GLN A 193 -38.34 -31.34 -22.11
C GLN A 193 -38.82 -32.74 -21.75
N GLU A 194 -38.75 -33.12 -20.47
CA GLU A 194 -39.22 -34.42 -20.01
C GLU A 194 -40.74 -34.57 -20.18
N GLU A 195 -41.52 -33.54 -19.86
CA GLU A 195 -42.97 -33.51 -20.10
C GLU A 195 -43.30 -33.61 -21.59
N ARG A 196 -42.58 -32.88 -22.46
CA ARG A 196 -42.74 -32.98 -23.92
C ARG A 196 -42.44 -34.39 -24.40
N LYS A 197 -41.36 -35.00 -23.92
CA LYS A 197 -40.99 -36.37 -24.27
C LYS A 197 -42.05 -37.36 -23.81
N ARG A 198 -42.56 -37.22 -22.60
CA ARG A 198 -43.68 -38.06 -22.10
C ARG A 198 -44.95 -37.88 -22.94
N ALA A 199 -45.29 -36.65 -23.32
CA ALA A 199 -46.43 -36.37 -24.18
C ALA A 199 -46.25 -36.94 -25.59
N GLU A 200 -45.04 -36.87 -26.14
CA GLU A 200 -44.67 -37.48 -27.42
C GLU A 200 -44.75 -39.01 -27.37
N GLU A 201 -44.20 -39.63 -26.33
CA GLU A 201 -44.28 -41.07 -26.08
C GLU A 201 -45.75 -41.53 -25.92
N GLU A 202 -46.57 -40.76 -25.20
CA GLU A 202 -48.01 -41.04 -25.05
C GLU A 202 -48.76 -40.88 -26.38
N ALA A 203 -48.47 -39.83 -27.15
CA ALA A 203 -49.06 -39.61 -28.47
C ALA A 203 -48.67 -40.72 -29.45
N ALA A 204 -47.40 -41.15 -29.44
CA ALA A 204 -46.90 -42.27 -30.24
C ALA A 204 -47.59 -43.58 -29.83
N ARG A 205 -47.79 -43.83 -28.53
CA ARG A 205 -48.53 -45.00 -28.05
C ARG A 205 -49.97 -45.01 -28.56
N LYS A 206 -50.68 -43.88 -28.43
CA LYS A 206 -52.06 -43.72 -28.92
C LYS A 206 -52.15 -43.89 -30.44
N ALA A 207 -51.20 -43.32 -31.19
CA ALA A 207 -51.14 -43.47 -32.65
C ALA A 207 -50.86 -44.92 -33.06
N ALA A 208 -49.98 -45.63 -32.34
CA ALA A 208 -49.70 -47.05 -32.58
C ALA A 208 -50.93 -47.92 -32.26
N GLU A 209 -51.66 -47.64 -31.18
CA GLU A 209 -52.90 -48.32 -30.83
C GLU A 209 -54.00 -48.08 -31.87
N GLU A 210 -54.17 -46.84 -32.33
CA GLU A 210 -55.12 -46.51 -33.40
C GLU A 210 -54.74 -47.18 -34.73
N ALA A 211 -53.45 -47.18 -35.08
CA ALA A 211 -52.95 -47.86 -36.27
C ALA A 211 -53.18 -49.38 -36.19
N ALA A 212 -52.95 -49.99 -35.02
CA ALA A 212 -53.24 -51.40 -34.79
C ALA A 212 -54.75 -51.70 -34.93
N ARG A 213 -55.62 -50.84 -34.37
CA ARG A 213 -57.08 -50.97 -34.53
C ARG A 213 -57.51 -50.86 -35.99
N LYS A 214 -56.98 -49.90 -36.73
CA LYS A 214 -57.25 -49.74 -38.17
C LYS A 214 -56.75 -50.95 -38.99
N ALA A 215 -55.59 -51.49 -38.63
CA ALA A 215 -55.07 -52.70 -39.27
C ALA A 215 -55.96 -53.93 -38.99
N GLU A 216 -56.46 -54.07 -37.75
CA GLU A 216 -57.41 -55.13 -37.39
C GLU A 216 -58.75 -54.97 -38.11
N GLU A 217 -59.27 -53.75 -38.21
CA GLU A 217 -60.51 -53.45 -38.94
C GLU A 217 -60.38 -53.75 -40.44
N LEU A 218 -59.25 -53.37 -41.05
CA LEU A 218 -58.94 -53.69 -42.44
C LEU A 218 -58.86 -55.20 -42.66
N GLU A 219 -58.28 -55.94 -41.72
CA GLU A 219 -58.18 -57.40 -41.79
C GLU A 219 -59.57 -58.06 -41.63
N LYS A 220 -60.43 -57.57 -40.73
CA LYS A 220 -61.82 -58.05 -40.59
C LYS A 220 -62.70 -57.73 -41.80
N GLY A 221 -62.46 -56.59 -42.46
CA GLY A 221 -63.19 -56.18 -43.66
C GLY A 221 -62.71 -56.85 -44.95
N ARG A 222 -61.68 -57.71 -44.89
CA ARG A 222 -61.08 -58.33 -46.06
C ARG A 222 -61.96 -59.46 -46.61
N VAL A 223 -62.62 -59.20 -47.72
CA VAL A 223 -63.38 -60.21 -48.47
C VAL A 223 -62.44 -60.91 -49.45
N LEU A 224 -62.25 -62.22 -49.27
CA LEU A 224 -61.49 -63.04 -50.21
C LEU A 224 -62.33 -63.36 -51.45
N PRO A 225 -61.75 -63.37 -52.66
CA PRO A 225 -62.47 -63.75 -53.86
C PRO A 225 -62.86 -65.23 -53.77
N ALA A 226 -64.07 -65.59 -54.19
CA ALA A 226 -64.54 -66.99 -54.11
C ALA A 226 -63.74 -67.94 -55.00
N GLN A 227 -63.13 -67.41 -56.07
CA GLN A 227 -62.40 -68.18 -57.06
C GLN A 227 -61.16 -67.43 -57.53
N TYR A 228 -60.08 -68.18 -57.79
CA TYR A 228 -58.86 -67.70 -58.43
C TYR A 228 -58.67 -68.44 -59.74
N LYS A 229 -58.54 -67.69 -60.83
CA LYS A 229 -58.20 -68.28 -62.12
C LYS A 229 -56.69 -68.30 -62.27
N VAL A 230 -56.14 -69.50 -62.39
CA VAL A 230 -54.70 -69.73 -62.56
C VAL A 230 -54.29 -69.17 -63.91
N THR A 231 -53.33 -68.26 -63.91
CA THR A 231 -52.77 -67.65 -65.11
C THR A 231 -51.62 -68.51 -65.63
N THR A 232 -51.05 -68.11 -66.77
CA THR A 232 -49.96 -68.87 -67.40
C THR A 232 -48.72 -68.97 -66.52
N TRP A 233 -48.28 -70.21 -66.29
CA TRP A 233 -47.10 -70.58 -65.50
C TRP A 233 -45.79 -69.88 -65.95
N SER A 234 -45.70 -69.49 -67.23
CA SER A 234 -44.50 -68.86 -67.81
C SER A 234 -44.17 -67.47 -67.25
N ILE A 235 -45.09 -66.82 -66.54
CA ILE A 235 -44.88 -65.49 -65.96
C ILE A 235 -44.89 -65.56 -64.42
N ASP A 236 -45.91 -66.19 -63.84
CA ASP A 236 -46.17 -66.11 -62.40
C ASP A 236 -45.65 -67.33 -61.60
N ARG A 237 -45.13 -68.37 -62.29
CA ARG A 237 -44.71 -69.66 -61.70
C ARG A 237 -45.71 -70.14 -60.65
N GLU A 238 -46.97 -70.18 -61.05
CA GLU A 238 -48.07 -70.41 -60.13
C GLU A 238 -48.01 -71.83 -59.55
N CYS A 239 -47.84 -71.90 -58.24
CA CYS A 239 -48.04 -73.07 -57.42
C CYS A 239 -48.87 -72.63 -56.21
N PHE A 240 -49.49 -73.57 -55.48
CA PHE A 240 -50.37 -73.21 -54.37
C PHE A 240 -49.71 -72.28 -53.33
N TRP A 241 -48.39 -72.35 -53.16
CA TRP A 241 -47.63 -71.46 -52.26
C TRP A 241 -47.60 -70.00 -52.75
N ASN A 242 -47.30 -69.78 -54.03
CA ASN A 242 -47.28 -68.44 -54.61
C ASN A 242 -48.70 -67.85 -54.70
N ILE A 243 -49.70 -68.67 -55.03
CA ILE A 243 -51.09 -68.23 -55.09
C ILE A 243 -51.58 -67.84 -53.68
N ALA A 244 -51.30 -68.64 -52.65
CA ALA A 244 -51.64 -68.28 -51.27
C ALA A 244 -50.89 -67.03 -50.76
N LYS A 245 -49.65 -66.81 -51.21
CA LYS A 245 -48.88 -65.60 -50.88
C LYS A 245 -49.51 -64.32 -51.43
N ASN A 246 -50.25 -64.40 -52.53
CA ASN A 246 -50.86 -63.24 -53.17
C ASN A 246 -51.80 -62.51 -52.18
N PRO A 247 -51.58 -61.21 -51.88
CA PRO A 247 -52.46 -60.41 -51.02
C PRO A 247 -53.93 -60.39 -51.47
N ALA A 248 -54.20 -60.61 -52.75
CA ALA A 248 -55.58 -60.72 -53.26
C ALA A 248 -56.24 -62.08 -52.97
N VAL A 249 -55.49 -63.12 -52.58
CA VAL A 249 -56.01 -64.47 -52.32
C VAL A 249 -56.00 -64.81 -50.83
N TYR A 250 -54.82 -64.96 -50.22
CA TYR A 250 -54.69 -65.13 -48.77
C TYR A 250 -53.69 -64.15 -48.16
N GLY A 251 -52.75 -63.60 -48.94
CA GLY A 251 -51.67 -62.75 -48.45
C GLY A 251 -50.71 -63.48 -47.49
N ASN A 252 -50.86 -64.80 -47.39
CA ASN A 252 -50.12 -65.64 -46.46
C ASN A 252 -49.66 -66.90 -47.19
N PRO A 253 -48.36 -67.01 -47.51
CA PRO A 253 -47.82 -68.16 -48.22
C PRO A 253 -48.07 -69.49 -47.49
N PHE A 254 -48.22 -69.49 -46.17
CA PHE A 254 -48.39 -70.73 -45.38
C PHE A 254 -49.79 -71.34 -45.50
N LEU A 255 -50.77 -70.64 -46.08
CA LEU A 255 -52.13 -71.14 -46.30
C LEU A 255 -52.30 -71.96 -47.59
N TRP A 256 -51.19 -72.23 -48.29
CA TRP A 256 -51.16 -73.03 -49.51
C TRP A 256 -51.75 -74.44 -49.36
N LYS A 257 -51.59 -75.07 -48.18
CA LYS A 257 -52.17 -76.39 -47.89
C LYS A 257 -53.70 -76.36 -47.91
N LYS A 258 -54.30 -75.32 -47.33
CA LYS A 258 -55.76 -75.11 -47.31
C LYS A 258 -56.29 -74.88 -48.74
N LEU A 259 -55.56 -74.10 -49.54
CA LEU A 259 -55.87 -73.91 -50.96
C LEU A 259 -55.75 -75.21 -51.76
N TYR A 260 -54.69 -75.98 -51.52
CA TYR A 260 -54.45 -77.26 -52.18
C TYR A 260 -55.53 -78.30 -51.84
N GLU A 261 -55.85 -78.47 -50.55
CA GLU A 261 -56.81 -79.48 -50.10
C GLU A 261 -58.20 -79.29 -50.70
N ALA A 262 -58.63 -78.04 -50.89
CA ALA A 262 -59.91 -77.70 -51.49
C ALA A 262 -59.96 -77.83 -53.02
N ASN A 263 -58.82 -78.02 -53.68
CA ASN A 263 -58.73 -78.05 -55.15
C ASN A 263 -57.91 -79.23 -55.70
N LYS A 264 -57.46 -80.16 -54.84
CA LYS A 264 -56.65 -81.33 -55.21
C LYS A 264 -57.35 -82.28 -56.19
N ASP A 265 -58.67 -82.19 -56.30
CA ASP A 265 -59.53 -82.91 -57.25
C ASP A 265 -59.58 -82.24 -58.63
N LYS A 266 -59.20 -80.96 -58.72
CA LYS A 266 -59.21 -80.15 -59.95
C LYS A 266 -57.87 -80.09 -60.67
N ILE A 267 -56.83 -80.68 -60.09
CA ILE A 267 -55.49 -80.73 -60.69
C ILE A 267 -55.25 -82.08 -61.38
N PRO A 268 -54.45 -82.13 -62.46
CA PRO A 268 -54.20 -83.36 -63.22
C PRO A 268 -53.62 -84.51 -62.39
N GLN A 269 -52.84 -84.17 -61.35
CA GLN A 269 -52.24 -85.12 -60.42
C GLN A 269 -52.58 -84.74 -58.99
N SER A 270 -53.64 -85.33 -58.45
CA SER A 270 -54.12 -85.08 -57.08
C SER A 270 -53.11 -85.34 -55.95
N LYS A 271 -51.97 -85.99 -56.25
CA LYS A 271 -50.86 -86.23 -55.32
C LYS A 271 -49.66 -85.29 -55.51
N ASN A 272 -49.71 -84.38 -56.47
CA ASN A 272 -48.64 -83.44 -56.78
C ASN A 272 -49.09 -81.98 -56.60
N PRO A 273 -48.88 -81.38 -55.41
CA PRO A 273 -49.26 -80.00 -55.11
C PRO A 273 -48.44 -78.94 -55.86
N ASN A 274 -47.43 -79.31 -56.63
CA ASN A 274 -46.63 -78.34 -57.38
C ASN A 274 -47.11 -78.17 -58.82
N TRP A 275 -48.12 -78.93 -59.25
CA TRP A 275 -48.66 -78.88 -60.60
C TRP A 275 -50.07 -78.28 -60.61
N VAL A 276 -50.20 -77.08 -61.15
CA VAL A 276 -51.48 -76.43 -61.43
C VAL A 276 -51.45 -75.96 -62.88
N GLU A 277 -52.46 -76.34 -63.67
CA GLU A 277 -52.49 -75.97 -65.09
C GLU A 277 -53.06 -74.57 -65.28
N PRO A 278 -52.54 -73.79 -66.24
CA PRO A 278 -53.14 -72.52 -66.63
C PRO A 278 -54.64 -72.68 -66.95
N GLU A 279 -55.42 -71.63 -66.69
CA GLU A 279 -56.88 -71.58 -66.85
C GLU A 279 -57.68 -72.42 -65.83
N THR A 280 -57.01 -73.11 -64.90
CA THR A 280 -57.69 -73.83 -63.81
C THR A 280 -58.34 -72.83 -62.86
N VAL A 281 -59.64 -73.01 -62.60
CA VAL A 281 -60.39 -72.18 -61.64
C VAL A 281 -60.37 -72.85 -60.27
N LEU A 282 -59.52 -72.33 -59.40
CA LEU A 282 -59.42 -72.76 -58.00
C LEU A 282 -60.50 -72.08 -57.19
N VAL A 283 -61.17 -72.84 -56.32
CA VAL A 283 -62.00 -72.28 -55.25
C VAL A 283 -61.06 -71.80 -54.16
N ILE A 284 -61.29 -70.60 -53.63
CA ILE A 284 -60.55 -70.11 -52.47
C ILE A 284 -61.44 -70.32 -51.24
N PRO A 285 -61.12 -71.30 -50.37
CA PRO A 285 -61.82 -71.46 -49.10
C PRO A 285 -61.75 -70.21 -48.23
N SER A 286 -62.81 -69.90 -47.48
CA SER A 286 -62.74 -68.90 -46.42
C SER A 286 -61.74 -69.33 -45.33
N LEU A 287 -61.06 -68.35 -44.71
CA LEU A 287 -60.10 -68.61 -43.65
C LEU A 287 -60.76 -69.01 -42.33
#